data_AF-A0A5C3KUW7-F1
#
_entry.id   AF-A0A5C3KUW7-F1
#
_cell.length_a   1.000
_cell.length_b   1.000
_cell.length_c   1.000
_cell.angle_alpha   90.00
_cell.angle_beta   90.00
_cell.angle_gamma   90.00
#
_symmetry.space_group_name_H-M   'P 1'
#
loop_
_entity.id
_entity.type
_entity.pdbx_description
1 polymer ?
#
loop_
_entity_poly.entity_id
_entity_poly.type
_entity_poly.pdbx_seq_one_letter_code
_entity_poly.pdbx_strand_id
1 'polypeptide(L)'
;MPDGPTAEPPAKARKTHSDEATITILKSLPLIARIRLNKEIETKNISEAVEAIGLKSVKREEAALAEEERRAFENEKMEWEERQSKRRRGVDSDDEDSSGEGVNRTRGGALGKRLKDMLKLRKEDEREDELEQITLAEIPEIVKITKVFQAFPHNWCEPNNFNFLMKHAYALPSKTVLHPSTNQSYKIINIVKVQLGTSMLEAERVHWVKLRSNQPPTFGDFISMFPIMIELQKARNPEGNDFNSQKYHQHFDFFISCQGQSNPDFYHFWSTKELEMHKCFRNQRTGFDRIKYKLKWRFIKSEWESEKKWRISCPTHTQDMPAGSSRMTSLGGTAQLSRRPEKKKRHLEDEYCVLCSRKGHSAMRHKSFHGSSFLGDRQPYFLHQVSQDVFGTDNPTKPVCILWNLSRNDTKCAHTTADRHHVCSFCGSGGHHALAWSCHTAPA
;
A
#
# COMPACT_ATOMS: atom_id res chain seq x y z
N MET A 1 -50.44 -36.80 36.67
CA MET A 1 -49.24 -36.58 37.50
C MET A 1 -48.65 -35.25 37.05
N PRO A 2 -48.65 -34.20 37.87
CA PRO A 2 -48.05 -32.93 37.49
C PRO A 2 -46.51 -33.06 37.52
N ASP A 3 -45.85 -32.63 36.45
CA ASP A 3 -44.40 -32.66 36.32
C ASP A 3 -43.73 -31.82 37.42
N GLY A 4 -42.84 -32.46 38.17
CA GLY A 4 -42.10 -31.85 39.26
C GLY A 4 -41.13 -30.78 38.76
N PRO A 5 -40.77 -29.80 39.63
CA PRO A 5 -39.94 -28.68 39.24
C PRO A 5 -38.56 -29.14 38.77
N THR A 6 -38.25 -28.82 37.51
CA THR A 6 -36.96 -29.07 36.86
C THR A 6 -35.86 -28.36 37.63
N ALA A 7 -34.93 -29.12 38.20
CA ALA A 7 -33.79 -28.59 38.95
C ALA A 7 -32.98 -27.60 38.10
N GLU A 8 -32.73 -26.40 38.65
CA GLU A 8 -31.92 -25.38 37.99
C GLU A 8 -30.51 -25.92 37.71
N PRO A 9 -30.00 -25.78 36.48
CA PRO A 9 -28.66 -26.23 36.14
C PRO A 9 -27.62 -25.43 36.96
N PRO A 10 -26.56 -26.08 37.47
CA PRO A 10 -25.56 -25.44 38.30
C PRO A 10 -24.91 -24.26 37.57
N ALA A 11 -24.84 -23.12 38.25
CA ALA A 11 -24.27 -21.90 37.72
C ALA A 11 -22.84 -22.17 37.19
N LYS A 12 -22.64 -21.95 35.88
CA LYS A 12 -21.34 -22.13 35.25
C LYS A 12 -20.30 -21.23 35.93
N ALA A 13 -19.30 -21.84 36.56
CA ALA A 13 -18.18 -21.13 37.18
C ALA A 13 -17.51 -20.23 36.14
N ARG A 14 -17.51 -18.91 36.38
CA ARG A 14 -16.84 -17.95 35.50
C ARG A 14 -15.33 -18.12 35.65
N LYS A 15 -14.65 -18.53 34.57
CA LYS A 15 -13.19 -18.68 34.49
C LYS A 15 -12.49 -17.32 34.47
N THR A 16 -12.56 -16.55 35.55
CA THR A 16 -11.74 -15.36 35.72
C THR A 16 -11.02 -15.49 37.05
N HIS A 17 -9.77 -15.96 36.95
CA HIS A 17 -8.79 -16.19 38.02
C HIS A 17 -9.17 -17.31 39.00
N SER A 18 -8.40 -18.40 38.99
CA SER A 18 -8.63 -19.58 39.83
C SER A 18 -8.13 -19.44 41.27
N ASP A 19 -7.53 -18.29 41.62
CA ASP A 19 -6.93 -18.04 42.93
C ASP A 19 -7.55 -16.78 43.58
N GLU A 20 -8.22 -16.98 44.70
CA GLU A 20 -8.90 -15.93 45.48
C GLU A 20 -7.92 -14.88 46.02
N ALA A 21 -6.67 -15.28 46.29
CA ALA A 21 -5.62 -14.37 46.71
C ALA A 21 -5.27 -13.37 45.60
N THR A 22 -5.14 -13.86 44.36
CA THR A 22 -4.92 -13.02 43.18
C THR A 22 -6.08 -12.04 42.96
N ILE A 23 -7.34 -12.48 43.13
CA ILE A 23 -8.52 -11.59 43.03
C ILE A 23 -8.46 -10.48 44.08
N THR A 24 -8.10 -10.83 45.32
CA THR A 24 -8.01 -9.87 46.43
C THR A 24 -6.93 -8.83 46.18
N ILE A 25 -5.75 -9.25 45.70
CA ILE A 25 -4.65 -8.35 45.31
C ILE A 25 -5.10 -7.43 44.17
N LEU A 26 -5.73 -7.96 43.12
CA LEU A 26 -6.21 -7.15 41.99
C LEU A 26 -7.30 -6.15 42.42
N LYS A 27 -8.17 -6.52 43.38
CA LYS A 27 -9.19 -5.62 43.93
C LYS A 27 -8.58 -4.49 44.76
N SER A 28 -7.46 -4.74 45.44
CA SER A 28 -6.76 -3.77 46.28
C SER A 28 -5.99 -2.70 45.49
N LEU A 29 -5.74 -2.92 44.19
CA LEU A 29 -5.04 -1.95 43.35
C LEU A 29 -5.88 -0.68 43.12
N PRO A 30 -5.24 0.51 43.07
CA PRO A 30 -5.89 1.75 42.64
C PRO A 30 -6.59 1.58 41.28
N LEU A 31 -7.73 2.23 41.09
CA LEU A 31 -8.55 2.09 39.88
C LEU A 31 -7.75 2.28 38.59
N ILE A 32 -6.85 3.27 38.55
CA ILE A 32 -5.99 3.57 37.40
C ILE A 32 -5.07 2.38 37.05
N ALA A 33 -4.49 1.73 38.06
CA ALA A 33 -3.62 0.57 37.86
C ALA A 33 -4.40 -0.64 37.32
N ARG A 34 -5.64 -0.87 37.80
CA ARG A 34 -6.52 -1.93 37.29
C ARG A 34 -6.91 -1.71 35.83
N ILE A 35 -7.25 -0.47 35.46
CA ILE A 35 -7.58 -0.13 34.07
C ILE A 35 -6.38 -0.37 33.16
N ARG A 36 -5.18 0.02 33.59
CA ARG A 36 -3.95 -0.22 32.83
C ARG A 36 -3.68 -1.71 32.63
N LEU A 37 -3.74 -2.50 33.70
CA LEU A 37 -3.52 -3.94 33.63
C LEU A 37 -4.54 -4.64 32.73
N ASN A 38 -5.82 -4.24 32.79
CA ASN A 38 -6.85 -4.77 31.90
C ASN A 38 -6.56 -4.46 30.42
N LYS A 39 -6.08 -3.27 30.09
CA LYS A 39 -5.66 -2.92 28.72
C LYS A 39 -4.45 -3.74 28.25
N GLU A 40 -3.49 -3.99 29.14
CA GLU A 40 -2.32 -4.83 28.85
C GLU A 40 -2.75 -6.29 28.60
N ILE A 41 -3.70 -6.82 29.38
CA ILE A 41 -4.27 -8.15 29.15
C ILE A 41 -5.06 -8.20 27.84
N GLU A 42 -5.87 -7.19 27.55
CA GLU A 42 -6.66 -7.12 26.32
C GLU A 42 -5.77 -7.06 25.07
N THR A 43 -4.73 -6.24 25.09
CA THR A 43 -3.75 -6.16 23.99
C THR A 43 -3.00 -7.48 23.81
N LYS A 44 -2.61 -8.16 24.90
CA LYS A 44 -2.00 -9.49 24.84
C LYS A 44 -2.96 -10.53 24.22
N ASN A 45 -4.21 -10.57 24.68
CA ASN A 45 -5.22 -11.49 24.16
C ASN A 45 -5.52 -11.25 22.68
N ILE A 46 -5.57 -9.99 22.24
CA ILE A 46 -5.73 -9.63 20.83
C ILE A 46 -4.52 -10.12 20.01
N SER A 47 -3.30 -9.91 20.50
CA SER A 47 -2.08 -10.38 19.84
C SER A 47 -2.06 -11.90 19.68
N GLU A 48 -2.36 -12.64 20.76
CA GLU A 48 -2.42 -14.11 20.75
C GLU A 48 -3.54 -14.63 19.83
N ALA A 49 -4.70 -13.95 19.79
CA ALA A 49 -5.78 -14.31 18.89
C ALA A 49 -5.41 -14.10 17.41
N VAL A 50 -4.76 -12.98 17.09
CA VAL A 50 -4.27 -12.67 15.73
C VAL A 50 -3.22 -13.68 15.30
N GLU A 51 -2.28 -14.02 16.18
CA GLU A 51 -1.25 -15.03 15.93
C GLU A 51 -1.87 -16.42 15.73
N ALA A 52 -2.81 -16.83 16.58
CA ALA A 52 -3.51 -18.11 16.45
C ALA A 52 -4.35 -18.21 15.16
N ILE A 53 -4.98 -17.12 14.73
CA ILE A 53 -5.71 -17.06 13.45
C ILE A 53 -4.73 -17.14 12.27
N GLY A 54 -3.62 -16.39 12.34
CA GLY A 54 -2.56 -16.40 11.33
C GLY A 54 -1.92 -17.78 11.17
N LEU A 55 -1.53 -18.44 12.26
CA LEU A 55 -0.97 -19.79 12.24
C LEU A 55 -1.94 -20.82 11.68
N LYS A 56 -3.24 -20.71 11.98
CA LYS A 56 -4.25 -21.62 11.41
C LYS A 56 -4.45 -21.41 9.91
N SER A 57 -4.38 -20.17 9.41
CA SER A 57 -4.47 -19.91 7.98
C SER A 57 -3.23 -20.42 7.25
N VAL A 58 -2.03 -20.18 7.81
CA VAL A 58 -0.76 -20.65 7.24
C VAL A 58 -0.72 -22.17 7.15
N LYS A 59 -1.08 -22.90 8.22
CA LYS A 59 -1.10 -24.37 8.22
C LYS A 59 -2.08 -24.97 7.20
N ARG A 60 -3.26 -24.35 7.00
CA ARG A 60 -4.23 -24.82 6.00
C ARG A 60 -3.71 -24.64 4.57
N GLU A 61 -2.98 -23.56 4.32
CA GLU A 61 -2.43 -23.28 2.99
C GLU A 61 -1.16 -24.07 2.68
N GLU A 62 -0.32 -24.31 3.68
CA GLU A 62 0.81 -25.22 3.55
C GLU A 62 0.34 -26.63 3.21
N ALA A 63 -0.76 -27.09 3.84
CA ALA A 63 -1.40 -28.35 3.48
C ALA A 63 -1.99 -28.32 2.05
N ALA A 64 -2.58 -27.21 1.61
CA ALA A 64 -3.11 -27.07 0.26
C ALA A 64 -2.00 -27.05 -0.82
N LEU A 65 -0.87 -26.40 -0.55
CA LEU A 65 0.29 -26.40 -1.45
C LEU A 65 0.95 -27.79 -1.52
N ALA A 66 1.11 -28.47 -0.38
CA ALA A 66 1.64 -29.83 -0.35
C ALA A 66 0.74 -30.83 -1.11
N GLU A 67 -0.58 -30.59 -1.12
CA GLU A 67 -1.53 -31.36 -1.92
C GLU A 67 -1.44 -31.05 -3.42
N GLU A 68 -1.26 -29.78 -3.79
CA GLU A 68 -1.07 -29.37 -5.19
C GLU A 68 0.24 -29.93 -5.78
N GLU A 69 1.35 -29.87 -5.04
CA GLU A 69 2.62 -30.47 -5.43
C GLU A 69 2.52 -31.99 -5.61
N ARG A 70 1.76 -32.67 -4.73
CA ARG A 70 1.52 -34.11 -4.85
C ARG A 70 0.76 -34.46 -6.12
N ARG A 71 -0.28 -33.68 -6.47
CA ARG A 71 -1.02 -33.85 -7.73
C ARG A 71 -0.16 -33.56 -8.96
N ALA A 72 0.68 -32.54 -8.91
CA ALA A 72 1.60 -32.23 -10.00
C ALA A 72 2.57 -33.39 -10.25
N PHE A 73 3.14 -33.96 -9.18
CA PHE A 73 4.01 -35.13 -9.25
C PHE A 73 3.30 -36.37 -9.79
N GLU A 74 2.05 -36.64 -9.36
CA GLU A 74 1.25 -37.75 -9.88
C GLU A 74 0.93 -37.59 -11.37
N ASN A 75 0.59 -36.38 -11.82
CA ASN A 75 0.37 -36.10 -13.23
C ASN A 75 1.64 -36.30 -14.08
N GLU A 76 2.79 -35.81 -13.60
CA GLU A 76 4.07 -36.01 -14.28
C GLU A 76 4.46 -37.49 -14.37
N LYS A 77 4.21 -38.24 -13.29
CA LYS A 77 4.40 -39.70 -13.27
C LYS A 77 3.50 -40.40 -14.30
N MET A 78 2.22 -40.03 -14.38
CA MET A 78 1.28 -40.57 -15.36
C MET A 78 1.71 -40.29 -16.81
N GLU A 79 2.13 -39.06 -17.10
CA GLU A 79 2.66 -38.71 -18.43
C GLU A 79 3.92 -39.51 -18.78
N TRP A 80 4.81 -39.70 -17.80
CA TRP A 80 6.03 -40.49 -18.00
C TRP A 80 5.70 -41.96 -18.29
N GLU A 81 4.78 -42.56 -17.56
CA GLU A 81 4.30 -43.93 -17.79
C GLU A 81 3.62 -44.07 -19.16
N GLU A 82 2.84 -43.06 -19.59
CA GLU A 82 2.24 -43.04 -20.92
C GLU A 82 3.31 -43.00 -22.03
N ARG A 83 4.36 -42.16 -21.88
CA ARG A 83 5.49 -42.10 -22.82
C ARG A 83 6.24 -43.42 -22.88
N GLN A 84 6.45 -44.09 -21.75
CA GLN A 84 7.07 -45.41 -21.70
C GLN A 84 6.17 -46.48 -22.34
N SER A 85 4.86 -46.43 -22.13
CA SER A 85 3.89 -47.33 -22.77
C SER A 85 3.88 -47.16 -24.28
N LYS A 86 3.94 -45.93 -24.80
CA LYS A 86 4.06 -45.65 -26.24
C LYS A 86 5.36 -46.23 -26.83
N ARG A 87 6.49 -46.09 -26.12
CA ARG A 87 7.77 -46.70 -26.53
C ARG A 87 7.71 -48.23 -26.54
N ARG A 88 7.09 -48.86 -25.53
CA ARG A 88 6.94 -50.32 -25.45
C ARG A 88 5.98 -50.90 -26.49
N ARG A 89 4.97 -50.12 -26.89
CA ARG A 89 4.00 -50.54 -27.90
C ARG A 89 4.56 -50.61 -29.30
N GLY A 90 5.82 -50.22 -29.53
CA GLY A 90 6.49 -50.41 -30.82
C GLY A 90 5.60 -49.91 -31.96
N VAL A 91 4.95 -48.75 -31.78
CA VAL A 91 4.35 -48.06 -32.92
C VAL A 91 5.52 -47.38 -33.64
N ASP A 92 6.38 -48.22 -34.19
CA ASP A 92 7.03 -47.95 -35.45
C ASP A 92 5.84 -47.84 -36.42
N SER A 93 5.36 -46.61 -36.61
CA SER A 93 4.57 -46.31 -37.80
C SER A 93 5.56 -46.40 -38.95
N ASP A 94 5.81 -47.65 -39.34
CA ASP A 94 6.63 -48.00 -40.48
C ASP A 94 6.09 -47.21 -41.67
N ASP A 95 7.00 -46.41 -42.19
CA ASP A 95 7.05 -45.94 -43.55
C ASP A 95 6.74 -47.11 -44.50
N GLU A 96 5.58 -47.08 -45.16
CA GLU A 96 5.43 -47.76 -46.45
C GLU A 96 4.95 -46.77 -47.51
N ASP A 97 5.91 -46.42 -48.37
CA ASP A 97 5.80 -46.31 -49.82
C ASP A 97 4.57 -45.63 -50.43
N SER A 98 4.81 -44.40 -50.93
CA SER A 98 4.20 -43.98 -52.19
C SER A 98 5.24 -43.32 -53.08
N SER A 99 5.83 -44.16 -53.93
CA SER A 99 6.49 -43.78 -55.17
C SER A 99 5.54 -42.97 -56.06
N GLY A 100 5.94 -41.77 -56.45
CA GLY A 100 5.19 -40.95 -57.40
C GLY A 100 5.97 -39.72 -57.83
N GLU A 101 6.67 -39.86 -58.95
CA GLU A 101 7.39 -38.81 -59.66
C GLU A 101 6.54 -37.56 -59.92
N GLY A 102 7.20 -36.40 -59.80
CA GLY A 102 6.92 -35.22 -60.61
C GLY A 102 5.63 -34.46 -60.32
N VAL A 103 5.77 -33.24 -59.80
CA VAL A 103 5.28 -32.03 -60.48
C VAL A 103 5.65 -30.79 -59.63
N ASN A 104 6.43 -29.93 -60.27
CA ASN A 104 6.59 -28.52 -59.96
C ASN A 104 5.28 -27.82 -59.58
N ARG A 105 5.25 -27.10 -58.46
CA ARG A 105 4.88 -25.66 -58.34
C ARG A 105 4.37 -25.29 -56.95
N THR A 106 5.20 -24.51 -56.26
CA THR A 106 4.80 -23.28 -55.54
C THR A 106 3.48 -23.30 -54.76
N ARG A 107 3.48 -23.82 -53.52
CA ARG A 107 2.48 -23.40 -52.52
C ARG A 107 2.85 -23.76 -51.07
N GLY A 108 4.01 -23.29 -50.59
CA GLY A 108 4.44 -23.45 -49.19
C GLY A 108 4.91 -22.17 -48.50
N GLY A 109 4.69 -21.00 -49.10
CA GLY A 109 5.39 -19.77 -48.74
C GLY A 109 4.64 -18.75 -47.87
N ALA A 110 3.48 -19.09 -47.27
CA ALA A 110 2.66 -18.10 -46.57
C ALA A 110 2.77 -18.18 -45.04
N LEU A 111 2.77 -19.37 -44.42
CA LEU A 111 2.83 -19.48 -42.96
C LEU A 111 4.25 -19.33 -42.40
N GLY A 112 5.23 -19.95 -43.06
CA GLY A 112 6.64 -19.85 -42.67
C GLY A 112 7.20 -18.44 -42.86
N LYS A 113 6.73 -17.70 -43.87
CA LYS A 113 7.14 -16.31 -44.11
C LYS A 113 6.52 -15.35 -43.10
N ARG A 114 5.25 -15.56 -42.71
CA ARG A 114 4.60 -14.76 -41.66
C ARG A 114 5.23 -14.96 -40.27
N LEU A 115 5.68 -16.18 -39.94
CA LEU A 115 6.41 -16.43 -38.70
C LEU A 115 7.83 -15.82 -38.75
N LYS A 116 8.51 -15.90 -39.89
CA LYS A 116 9.84 -15.30 -40.10
C LYS A 116 9.80 -13.77 -40.17
N ASP A 117 8.72 -13.19 -40.68
CA ASP A 117 8.46 -11.74 -40.72
C ASP A 117 8.01 -11.23 -39.34
N MET A 118 7.27 -12.00 -38.54
CA MET A 118 7.04 -11.64 -37.12
C MET A 118 8.30 -11.79 -36.25
N LEU A 119 9.19 -12.75 -36.56
CA LEU A 119 10.50 -12.87 -35.91
C LEU A 119 11.50 -11.80 -36.36
N LYS A 120 11.35 -11.26 -37.59
CA LYS A 120 12.13 -10.10 -38.06
C LYS A 120 11.60 -8.77 -37.51
N LEU A 121 10.29 -8.59 -37.40
CA LEU A 121 9.69 -7.43 -36.73
C LEU A 121 10.06 -7.37 -35.23
N ARG A 122 10.39 -8.51 -34.60
CA ARG A 122 10.93 -8.53 -33.23
C ARG A 122 12.41 -8.14 -33.14
N LYS A 123 13.18 -8.27 -34.23
CA LYS A 123 14.60 -7.91 -34.27
C LYS A 123 14.87 -6.46 -34.73
N GLU A 124 13.90 -5.80 -35.36
CA GLU A 124 14.06 -4.40 -35.79
C GLU A 124 13.63 -3.39 -34.70
N ASP A 125 12.90 -3.85 -33.67
CA ASP A 125 12.70 -3.12 -32.40
C ASP A 125 13.78 -3.46 -31.34
N GLU A 126 14.78 -4.30 -31.69
CA GLU A 126 16.07 -4.45 -30.99
C GLU A 126 17.09 -3.42 -31.51
N ARG A 127 16.65 -2.19 -31.78
CA ARG A 127 17.36 -1.06 -31.17
C ARG A 127 16.95 -1.11 -29.70
N GLU A 128 17.43 -2.06 -28.89
CA GLU A 128 18.72 -1.91 -28.21
C GLU A 128 19.31 -0.51 -28.47
N ASP A 129 18.57 0.52 -28.03
CA ASP A 129 19.21 1.57 -27.26
C ASP A 129 20.13 0.82 -26.32
N GLU A 130 21.43 0.89 -26.61
CA GLU A 130 22.49 0.48 -25.71
C GLU A 130 22.22 1.24 -24.41
N LEU A 131 21.36 0.68 -23.55
CA LEU A 131 21.36 0.94 -22.14
C LEU A 131 22.74 0.43 -21.72
N GLU A 132 23.74 1.30 -21.87
CA GLU A 132 25.11 1.10 -21.41
C GLU A 132 24.98 0.39 -20.08
N GLN A 133 25.35 -0.90 -20.06
CA GLN A 133 25.26 -1.68 -18.84
C GLN A 133 26.11 -0.93 -17.84
N ILE A 134 25.44 -0.28 -16.89
CA ILE A 134 26.09 0.60 -15.91
C ILE A 134 27.07 -0.27 -15.15
N THR A 135 28.35 -0.17 -15.50
CA THR A 135 29.36 -1.03 -14.91
C THR A 135 29.66 -0.52 -13.50
N LEU A 136 29.76 -1.45 -12.55
CA LEU A 136 30.04 -1.17 -11.13
C LEU A 136 31.26 -0.24 -10.89
N ALA A 137 32.16 -0.15 -11.86
CA ALA A 137 33.35 0.71 -11.84
C ALA A 137 33.00 2.21 -11.82
N GLU A 138 31.82 2.59 -12.31
CA GLU A 138 31.43 3.99 -12.45
C GLU A 138 30.71 4.55 -11.24
N ILE A 139 30.12 3.70 -10.37
CA ILE A 139 29.41 4.15 -9.17
C ILE A 139 30.41 4.87 -8.26
N PRO A 140 30.38 6.23 -8.16
CA PRO A 140 31.36 6.95 -7.42
C PRO A 140 31.18 6.57 -5.95
N GLU A 141 32.27 6.50 -5.20
CA GLU A 141 32.26 6.18 -3.77
C GLU A 141 31.25 7.05 -2.99
N ILE A 142 30.88 8.20 -3.58
CA ILE A 142 29.89 9.15 -3.09
C ILE A 142 28.49 8.58 -2.81
N VAL A 143 28.10 7.49 -3.48
CA VAL A 143 26.79 6.83 -3.29
C VAL A 143 26.87 5.66 -2.29
N LYS A 144 28.09 5.22 -1.97
CA LYS A 144 28.34 3.96 -1.24
C LYS A 144 28.22 4.10 0.28
N ILE A 145 28.26 5.32 0.85
CA ILE A 145 28.37 5.49 2.30
C ILE A 145 27.36 6.52 2.80
N THR A 146 26.13 6.12 3.07
CA THR A 146 25.29 6.85 4.03
C THR A 146 25.18 5.99 5.28
N LYS A 147 25.95 6.30 6.34
CA LYS A 147 25.78 5.67 7.68
C LYS A 147 24.34 5.81 8.19
N VAL A 148 23.65 6.84 7.73
CA VAL A 148 22.20 6.94 7.86
C VAL A 148 21.60 6.06 6.77
N PHE A 149 20.88 5.00 7.15
CA PHE A 149 20.04 4.18 6.26
C PHE A 149 18.86 5.00 5.70
N GLN A 150 19.13 6.18 5.13
CA GLN A 150 18.13 6.92 4.40
C GLN A 150 17.76 6.12 3.16
N ALA A 151 16.45 6.04 2.96
CA ALA A 151 15.84 5.44 1.81
C ALA A 151 16.45 6.03 0.54
N PHE A 152 17.11 5.21 -0.26
CA PHE A 152 17.37 5.60 -1.64
C PHE A 152 16.00 5.72 -2.32
N PRO A 153 15.64 6.90 -2.87
CA PRO A 153 14.36 7.06 -3.55
C PRO A 153 14.31 6.12 -4.75
N HIS A 154 13.15 5.50 -4.97
CA HIS A 154 12.96 4.59 -6.09
C HIS A 154 13.32 5.23 -7.43
N ASN A 155 12.82 6.43 -7.67
CA ASN A 155 13.05 7.12 -8.94
C ASN A 155 14.53 7.41 -9.23
N TRP A 156 15.39 7.44 -8.21
CA TRP A 156 16.82 7.62 -8.42
C TRP A 156 17.48 6.39 -9.05
N CYS A 157 16.85 5.21 -8.93
CA CYS A 157 17.30 3.98 -9.56
C CYS A 157 16.77 3.79 -10.98
N GLU A 158 15.93 4.69 -11.50
CA GLU A 158 15.56 4.64 -12.92
C GLU A 158 16.82 4.93 -13.75
N PRO A 159 17.12 4.18 -14.83
CA PRO A 159 18.40 4.32 -15.56
C PRO A 159 18.76 5.75 -15.96
N ASN A 160 17.79 6.51 -16.51
CA ASN A 160 18.00 7.90 -16.92
C ASN A 160 18.33 8.81 -15.73
N ASN A 161 17.59 8.65 -14.65
CA ASN A 161 17.78 9.41 -13.42
C ASN A 161 19.10 9.04 -12.75
N PHE A 162 19.43 7.75 -12.70
CA PHE A 162 20.68 7.28 -12.16
C PHE A 162 21.85 7.85 -12.96
N ASN A 163 21.84 7.73 -14.28
CA ASN A 163 22.87 8.30 -15.15
C ASN A 163 22.99 9.83 -14.97
N PHE A 164 21.88 10.53 -14.77
CA PHE A 164 21.91 11.95 -14.42
C PHE A 164 22.57 12.21 -13.06
N LEU A 165 22.21 11.44 -12.02
CA LEU A 165 22.85 11.54 -10.69
C LEU A 165 24.37 11.34 -10.79
N MET A 166 24.79 10.38 -11.62
CA MET A 166 26.18 10.02 -11.83
C MET A 166 26.95 11.15 -12.52
N LYS A 167 26.40 11.67 -13.62
CA LYS A 167 26.98 12.80 -14.37
C LYS A 167 27.09 14.07 -13.53
N HIS A 168 26.15 14.30 -12.62
CA HIS A 168 26.07 15.52 -11.80
C HIS A 168 26.47 15.32 -10.33
N ALA A 169 27.09 14.19 -9.98
CA ALA A 169 27.38 13.83 -8.59
C ALA A 169 28.23 14.88 -7.85
N TYR A 170 29.12 15.58 -8.57
CA TYR A 170 29.99 16.62 -8.02
C TYR A 170 29.24 17.88 -7.59
N ALA A 171 28.09 18.17 -8.20
CA ALA A 171 27.24 19.32 -7.90
C ALA A 171 26.26 19.05 -6.76
N LEU A 172 26.12 17.79 -6.34
CA LEU A 172 25.18 17.43 -5.30
C LEU A 172 25.63 17.89 -3.91
N PRO A 173 24.70 18.39 -3.07
CA PRO A 173 24.96 18.63 -1.66
C PRO A 173 25.59 17.40 -1.02
N SER A 174 26.87 17.50 -0.69
CA SER A 174 27.65 16.40 -0.14
C SER A 174 28.42 16.82 1.10
N LYS A 175 28.74 15.84 1.95
CA LYS A 175 29.62 16.00 3.10
C LYS A 175 30.82 15.07 2.95
N THR A 176 32.02 15.60 3.06
CA THR A 176 33.23 14.77 3.10
C THR A 176 33.35 14.10 4.47
N VAL A 177 33.60 12.79 4.48
CA VAL A 177 33.79 11.97 5.69
C VAL A 177 35.00 11.06 5.46
N LEU A 178 35.86 10.95 6.47
CA LEU A 178 37.00 10.04 6.46
C LEU A 178 36.56 8.63 6.87
N HIS A 179 37.02 7.63 6.14
CA HIS A 179 36.84 6.24 6.55
C HIS A 179 37.64 5.96 7.83
N PRO A 180 37.06 5.30 8.84
CA PRO A 180 37.78 5.00 10.07
C PRO A 180 38.91 3.98 9.88
N SER A 181 38.82 3.04 8.93
CA SER A 181 39.85 2.00 8.75
C SER A 181 40.88 2.30 7.66
N THR A 182 40.50 3.02 6.60
CA THR A 182 41.39 3.27 5.44
C THR A 182 41.94 4.70 5.44
N ASN A 183 41.41 5.58 6.29
CA ASN A 183 41.71 7.02 6.31
C ASN A 183 41.46 7.74 4.97
N GLN A 184 40.75 7.10 4.04
CA GLN A 184 40.38 7.67 2.75
C GLN A 184 39.20 8.64 2.93
N SER A 185 39.24 9.78 2.25
CA SER A 185 38.15 10.75 2.27
C SER A 185 37.08 10.38 1.24
N TYR A 186 35.84 10.21 1.69
CA TYR A 186 34.69 10.01 0.82
C TYR A 186 33.79 11.23 0.87
N LYS A 187 33.31 11.69 -0.29
CA LYS A 187 32.13 12.57 -0.29
C LYS A 187 30.90 11.71 -0.01
N ILE A 188 29.87 12.24 0.63
CA ILE A 188 28.60 11.53 0.88
C ILE A 188 27.47 12.44 0.43
N ILE A 189 26.65 12.01 -0.54
CA ILE A 189 25.47 12.78 -0.96
C ILE A 189 24.47 12.85 0.20
N ASN A 190 24.02 14.06 0.51
CA ASN A 190 22.94 14.29 1.46
C ASN A 190 21.59 14.19 0.75
N ILE A 191 21.00 12.99 0.75
CA ILE A 191 19.73 12.68 0.07
C ILE A 191 18.62 13.66 0.49
N VAL A 192 18.51 13.99 1.78
CA VAL A 192 17.50 14.94 2.26
C VAL A 192 17.70 16.34 1.67
N LYS A 193 18.93 16.86 1.62
CA LYS A 193 19.19 18.17 1.02
C LYS A 193 18.88 18.19 -0.48
N VAL A 194 19.18 17.09 -1.18
CA VAL A 194 18.82 16.90 -2.60
C VAL A 194 17.29 16.87 -2.75
N GLN A 195 16.58 16.09 -1.95
CA GLN A 195 15.12 16.01 -1.97
C GLN A 195 14.45 17.35 -1.62
N LEU A 196 15.03 18.13 -0.71
CA LEU A 196 14.54 19.46 -0.38
C LEU A 196 14.89 20.50 -1.45
N GLY A 197 15.80 20.19 -2.39
CA GLY A 197 16.32 21.12 -3.40
C GLY A 197 17.13 22.27 -2.77
N THR A 198 17.54 22.12 -1.52
CA THR A 198 18.28 23.15 -0.80
C THR A 198 19.70 23.21 -1.34
N SER A 199 20.14 24.40 -1.76
CA SER A 199 21.46 24.67 -2.34
C SER A 199 21.66 24.27 -3.81
N MET A 200 20.58 24.07 -4.59
CA MET A 200 20.66 23.79 -6.04
C MET A 200 20.21 24.99 -6.87
N LEU A 201 20.79 25.13 -8.07
CA LEU A 201 20.42 26.16 -9.04
C LEU A 201 18.98 25.93 -9.54
N GLU A 202 18.27 27.00 -9.90
CA GLU A 202 16.85 26.92 -10.29
C GLU A 202 16.62 26.00 -11.49
N ALA A 203 17.52 26.03 -12.49
CA ALA A 203 17.46 25.15 -13.66
C ALA A 203 17.58 23.66 -13.29
N GLU A 204 18.37 23.34 -12.27
CA GLU A 204 18.53 21.97 -11.79
C GLU A 204 17.28 21.52 -11.03
N ARG A 205 16.66 22.42 -10.23
CA ARG A 205 15.49 22.08 -9.39
C ARG A 205 14.37 21.42 -10.17
N VAL A 206 14.13 21.81 -11.42
CA VAL A 206 13.07 21.23 -12.27
C VAL A 206 13.29 19.73 -12.49
N HIS A 207 14.53 19.29 -12.74
CA HIS A 207 14.85 17.86 -12.85
C HIS A 207 14.78 17.18 -11.47
N TRP A 208 15.24 17.85 -10.41
CA TRP A 208 15.19 17.29 -9.05
C TRP A 208 13.78 17.12 -8.50
N VAL A 209 12.81 17.94 -8.92
CA VAL A 209 11.40 17.75 -8.55
C VAL A 209 10.88 16.40 -9.08
N LYS A 210 11.28 15.98 -10.28
CA LYS A 210 10.92 14.65 -10.83
C LYS A 210 11.54 13.52 -10.00
N LEU A 211 12.75 13.74 -9.49
CA LEU A 211 13.49 12.81 -8.62
C LEU A 211 12.95 12.73 -7.18
N ARG A 212 11.97 13.57 -6.80
CA ARG A 212 11.35 13.53 -5.46
C ARG A 212 10.28 12.46 -5.33
N SER A 213 9.68 12.02 -6.43
CA SER A 213 8.71 10.93 -6.35
C SER A 213 9.45 9.67 -5.88
N ASN A 214 8.86 9.00 -4.89
CA ASN A 214 9.39 7.74 -4.35
C ASN A 214 8.74 6.53 -5.02
N GLN A 215 7.97 6.72 -6.09
CA GLN A 215 7.26 5.64 -6.77
C GLN A 215 7.56 5.68 -8.27
N PRO A 216 7.99 4.55 -8.84
CA PRO A 216 8.13 4.42 -10.28
C PRO A 216 6.75 4.61 -10.93
N PRO A 217 6.64 5.44 -11.99
CA PRO A 217 5.34 5.75 -12.57
C PRO A 217 4.72 4.55 -13.28
N THR A 218 5.53 3.65 -13.83
CA THR A 218 5.05 2.43 -14.49
C THR A 218 5.69 1.17 -13.92
N PHE A 219 5.07 0.02 -14.20
CA PHE A 219 5.65 -1.28 -13.86
C PHE A 219 6.97 -1.55 -14.59
N GLY A 220 7.12 -1.02 -15.82
CA GLY A 220 8.39 -1.10 -16.54
C GLY A 220 9.51 -0.37 -15.82
N ASP A 221 9.23 0.82 -15.27
CA ASP A 221 10.19 1.59 -14.47
C ASP A 221 10.55 0.86 -13.18
N PHE A 222 9.57 0.21 -12.54
CA PHE A 222 9.83 -0.62 -11.37
C PHE A 222 10.81 -1.77 -11.67
N ILE A 223 10.65 -2.44 -12.82
CA ILE A 223 11.56 -3.51 -13.26
C ILE A 223 12.94 -2.94 -13.59
N SER A 224 13.02 -1.83 -14.33
CA SER A 224 14.31 -1.26 -14.75
C SER A 224 15.16 -0.77 -13.58
N MET A 225 14.50 -0.36 -12.49
CA MET A 225 15.18 0.00 -11.24
C MET A 225 15.81 -1.18 -10.49
N PHE A 226 15.30 -2.40 -10.69
CA PHE A 226 15.71 -3.58 -9.93
C PHE A 226 17.23 -3.83 -10.00
N PRO A 227 17.86 -3.98 -11.19
CA PRO A 227 19.30 -4.24 -11.27
C PRO A 227 20.13 -3.11 -10.64
N ILE A 228 19.76 -1.85 -10.87
CA ILE A 228 20.48 -0.69 -10.33
C ILE A 228 20.43 -0.69 -8.80
N MET A 229 19.27 -0.98 -8.20
CA MET A 229 19.13 -1.05 -6.74
C MET A 229 20.00 -2.17 -6.14
N ILE A 230 20.09 -3.32 -6.81
CA ILE A 230 20.93 -4.45 -6.37
C ILE A 230 22.40 -4.09 -6.42
N GLU A 231 22.87 -3.52 -7.53
CA GLU A 231 24.27 -3.10 -7.66
C GLU A 231 24.64 -2.01 -6.65
N LEU A 232 23.71 -1.10 -6.36
CA LEU A 232 23.88 -0.12 -5.28
C LEU A 232 24.02 -0.79 -3.89
N GLN A 233 23.23 -1.82 -3.60
CA GLN A 233 23.35 -2.53 -2.32
C GLN A 233 24.63 -3.36 -2.22
N LYS A 234 25.08 -3.98 -3.32
CA LYS A 234 26.36 -4.69 -3.40
C LYS A 234 27.52 -3.71 -3.18
N ALA A 235 27.52 -2.58 -3.88
CA ALA A 235 28.55 -1.56 -3.76
C ALA A 235 28.63 -0.94 -2.34
N ARG A 236 27.53 -0.93 -1.59
CA ARG A 236 27.48 -0.48 -0.18
C ARG A 236 28.12 -1.47 0.80
N ASN A 237 28.21 -2.76 0.46
CA ASN A 237 28.76 -3.80 1.33
C ASN A 237 29.87 -4.57 0.60
N PRO A 238 31.03 -3.93 0.34
CA PRO A 238 32.13 -4.55 -0.40
C PRO A 238 32.76 -5.75 0.32
N GLU A 239 32.58 -5.88 1.64
CA GLU A 239 33.11 -6.97 2.48
C GLU A 239 32.41 -8.33 2.26
N GLY A 240 31.63 -8.49 1.18
CA GLY A 240 31.04 -9.77 0.78
C GLY A 240 29.80 -10.19 1.57
N ASN A 241 29.31 -9.38 2.51
CA ASN A 241 28.01 -9.64 3.15
C ASN A 241 26.88 -9.16 2.23
N ASP A 242 26.50 -10.05 1.32
CA ASP A 242 25.46 -9.85 0.30
C ASP A 242 24.04 -9.84 0.87
N PHE A 243 23.87 -9.95 2.19
CA PHE A 243 22.56 -10.10 2.83
C PHE A 243 21.57 -9.00 2.43
N ASN A 244 22.01 -7.75 2.34
CA ASN A 244 21.15 -6.65 1.90
C ASN A 244 20.80 -6.75 0.41
N SER A 245 21.77 -7.06 -0.46
CA SER A 245 21.48 -7.27 -1.88
C SER A 245 20.53 -8.45 -2.09
N GLN A 246 20.74 -9.57 -1.41
CA GLN A 246 19.89 -10.77 -1.49
C GLN A 246 18.47 -10.47 -1.00
N LYS A 247 18.34 -9.70 0.08
CA LYS A 247 17.06 -9.21 0.59
C LYS A 247 16.29 -8.40 -0.44
N TYR A 248 16.97 -7.47 -1.11
CA TYR A 248 16.35 -6.67 -2.18
C TYR A 248 16.01 -7.55 -3.39
N HIS A 249 16.87 -8.53 -3.71
CA HIS A 249 16.62 -9.49 -4.79
C HIS A 249 15.30 -10.22 -4.56
N GLN A 250 15.14 -10.82 -3.38
CA GLN A 250 13.94 -11.55 -2.99
C GLN A 250 12.70 -10.65 -2.94
N HIS A 251 12.85 -9.39 -2.53
CA HIS A 251 11.76 -8.41 -2.53
C HIS A 251 11.25 -8.13 -3.94
N PHE A 252 12.14 -7.76 -4.87
CA PHE A 252 11.76 -7.45 -6.25
C PHE A 252 11.26 -8.69 -6.98
N ASP A 253 11.94 -9.83 -6.87
CA ASP A 253 11.50 -11.10 -7.45
C ASP A 253 10.09 -11.47 -7.01
N PHE A 254 9.76 -11.24 -5.74
CA PHE A 254 8.41 -11.47 -5.25
C PHE A 254 7.40 -10.62 -6.02
N PHE A 255 7.60 -9.30 -6.10
CA PHE A 255 6.66 -8.42 -6.79
C PHE A 255 6.62 -8.67 -8.30
N ILE A 256 7.75 -9.01 -8.94
CA ILE A 256 7.87 -9.36 -10.36
C ILE A 256 7.25 -10.74 -10.67
N SER A 257 7.22 -11.67 -9.72
CA SER A 257 6.56 -12.99 -9.91
C SER A 257 5.05 -12.96 -9.68
N CYS A 258 4.53 -11.92 -9.03
CA CYS A 258 3.12 -11.83 -8.65
C CYS A 258 2.17 -11.49 -9.81
N GLN A 259 1.40 -12.47 -10.31
CA GLN A 259 0.41 -12.28 -11.39
C GLN A 259 -0.49 -11.03 -11.28
N GLY A 260 -0.74 -10.38 -12.43
CA GLY A 260 -1.64 -9.22 -12.59
C GLY A 260 -0.96 -7.88 -12.88
N GLN A 261 0.38 -7.86 -13.02
CA GLN A 261 1.18 -6.64 -13.12
C GLN A 261 0.99 -5.83 -14.41
N SER A 262 0.47 -6.43 -15.47
CA SER A 262 0.22 -5.72 -16.73
C SER A 262 -0.96 -4.76 -16.66
N ASN A 263 -1.77 -4.81 -15.59
CA ASN A 263 -2.84 -3.84 -15.36
C ASN A 263 -2.28 -2.56 -14.72
N PRO A 264 -2.27 -1.41 -15.42
CA PRO A 264 -1.69 -0.17 -14.91
C PRO A 264 -2.37 0.35 -13.64
N ASP A 265 -3.69 0.22 -13.55
CA ASP A 265 -4.45 0.67 -12.37
C ASP A 265 -4.09 -0.16 -11.14
N PHE A 266 -3.94 -1.49 -11.31
CA PHE A 266 -3.51 -2.35 -10.23
C PHE A 266 -2.06 -2.07 -9.82
N TYR A 267 -1.18 -1.77 -10.78
CA TYR A 267 0.19 -1.34 -10.50
C TYR A 267 0.24 -0.09 -9.62
N HIS A 268 -0.50 0.96 -9.98
CA HIS A 268 -0.59 2.17 -9.16
C HIS A 268 -1.12 1.88 -7.76
N PHE A 269 -2.07 0.96 -7.64
CA PHE A 269 -2.57 0.55 -6.33
C PHE A 269 -1.49 -0.15 -5.50
N TRP A 270 -0.88 -1.23 -6.00
CA TRP A 270 0.03 -2.03 -5.19
C TRP A 270 1.41 -1.39 -4.99
N SER A 271 1.90 -0.57 -5.93
CA SER A 271 3.20 0.11 -5.80
C SER A 271 3.26 1.02 -4.57
N THR A 272 2.12 1.59 -4.16
CA THR A 272 2.03 2.33 -2.88
C THR A 272 2.29 1.45 -1.67
N LYS A 273 1.77 0.22 -1.69
CA LYS A 273 1.91 -0.77 -0.64
C LYS A 273 3.28 -1.43 -0.64
N GLU A 274 3.87 -1.64 -1.82
CA GLU A 274 5.25 -2.08 -1.95
C GLU A 274 6.19 -1.07 -1.30
N LEU A 275 6.04 0.23 -1.57
CA LEU A 275 6.89 1.26 -0.97
C LEU A 275 6.79 1.26 0.57
N GLU A 276 5.59 1.07 1.13
CA GLU A 276 5.39 0.89 2.57
C GLU A 276 6.12 -0.35 3.09
N MET A 277 5.96 -1.49 2.40
CA MET A 277 6.64 -2.74 2.74
C MET A 277 8.15 -2.56 2.68
N HIS A 278 8.68 -1.88 1.67
CA HIS A 278 10.10 -1.58 1.52
C HIS A 278 10.62 -0.75 2.71
N LYS A 279 9.90 0.31 3.11
CA LYS A 279 10.24 1.10 4.30
C LYS A 279 10.24 0.25 5.57
N CYS A 280 9.23 -0.59 5.77
CA CYS A 280 9.17 -1.50 6.91
C CYS A 280 10.28 -2.56 6.89
N PHE A 281 10.66 -3.02 5.69
CA PHE A 281 11.65 -4.06 5.49
C PHE A 281 13.06 -3.58 5.83
N ARG A 282 13.38 -2.30 5.53
CA ARG A 282 14.66 -1.68 5.92
C ARG A 282 14.89 -1.66 7.43
N ASN A 283 13.83 -1.47 8.21
CA ASN A 283 13.93 -1.42 9.67
C ASN A 283 13.97 -2.82 10.31
N GLN A 284 13.77 -3.89 9.53
CA GLN A 284 13.78 -5.26 10.02
C GLN A 284 15.20 -5.83 10.00
N ARG A 285 15.70 -6.22 11.18
CA ARG A 285 16.94 -7.00 11.31
C ARG A 285 16.81 -8.40 10.72
N THR A 286 15.59 -8.94 10.68
CA THR A 286 15.28 -10.27 10.17
C THR A 286 15.42 -10.34 8.64
N GLY A 287 15.64 -11.55 8.11
CA GLY A 287 15.69 -11.83 6.67
C GLY A 287 14.37 -11.55 5.95
N PHE A 288 14.37 -11.80 4.63
CA PHE A 288 13.15 -11.84 3.84
C PHE A 288 12.23 -12.97 4.31
N ASP A 289 10.98 -12.62 4.63
CA ASP A 289 9.96 -13.58 5.03
C ASP A 289 8.94 -13.72 3.90
N ARG A 290 9.08 -14.79 3.11
CA ARG A 290 8.23 -15.06 1.96
C ARG A 290 6.76 -15.25 2.35
N ILE A 291 6.47 -15.83 3.52
CA ILE A 291 5.10 -16.08 3.99
C ILE A 291 4.43 -14.75 4.31
N LYS A 292 5.12 -13.86 5.03
CA LYS A 292 4.64 -12.51 5.34
C LYS A 292 4.36 -11.69 4.08
N TYR A 293 5.20 -11.81 3.05
CA TYR A 293 4.98 -11.17 1.75
C TYR A 293 3.76 -11.73 1.02
N LYS A 294 3.62 -13.06 0.95
CA LYS A 294 2.43 -13.70 0.38
C LYS A 294 1.15 -13.25 1.07
N LEU A 295 1.13 -13.22 2.41
CA LEU A 295 -0.02 -12.73 3.18
C LEU A 295 -0.35 -11.26 2.86
N LYS A 296 0.65 -10.37 2.87
CA LYS A 296 0.47 -8.96 2.47
C LYS A 296 -0.12 -8.85 1.07
N TRP A 297 0.43 -9.60 0.11
CA TRP A 297 -0.02 -9.56 -1.27
C TRP A 297 -1.47 -10.00 -1.44
N ARG A 298 -1.93 -11.01 -0.67
CA ARG A 298 -3.35 -11.38 -0.65
C ARG A 298 -4.24 -10.25 -0.14
N PHE A 299 -3.82 -9.55 0.91
CA PHE A 299 -4.55 -8.38 1.39
C PHE A 299 -4.61 -7.30 0.31
N ILE A 300 -3.48 -6.98 -0.34
CA ILE A 300 -3.43 -6.01 -1.44
C ILE A 300 -4.40 -6.39 -2.56
N LYS A 301 -4.41 -7.65 -3.00
CA LYS A 301 -5.36 -8.13 -4.01
C LYS A 301 -6.81 -8.01 -3.57
N SER A 302 -7.12 -8.43 -2.33
CA SER A 302 -8.47 -8.38 -1.78
C SER A 302 -8.99 -6.94 -1.63
N GLU A 303 -8.14 -6.02 -1.16
CA GLU A 303 -8.46 -4.59 -1.07
C GLU A 303 -8.73 -4.01 -2.46
N TRP A 304 -7.86 -4.29 -3.44
CA TRP A 304 -8.03 -3.84 -4.82
C TRP A 304 -9.34 -4.33 -5.44
N GLU A 305 -9.65 -5.61 -5.30
CA GLU A 305 -10.91 -6.18 -5.81
C GLU A 305 -12.13 -5.55 -5.14
N SER A 306 -12.04 -5.27 -3.84
CA SER A 306 -13.11 -4.61 -3.08
C SER A 306 -13.29 -3.16 -3.54
N GLU A 307 -12.20 -2.42 -3.75
CA GLU A 307 -12.25 -1.05 -4.28
C GLU A 307 -12.81 -1.03 -5.70
N LYS A 308 -12.37 -1.96 -6.56
CA LYS A 308 -12.89 -2.11 -7.92
C LYS A 308 -14.40 -2.41 -7.93
N LYS A 309 -14.85 -3.36 -7.11
CA LYS A 309 -16.29 -3.66 -6.94
C LYS A 309 -17.05 -2.45 -6.42
N TRP A 310 -16.49 -1.73 -5.46
CA TRP A 310 -17.09 -0.53 -4.91
C TRP A 310 -17.25 0.56 -5.97
N ARG A 311 -16.22 0.85 -6.77
CA ARG A 311 -16.27 1.81 -7.89
C ARG A 311 -17.32 1.45 -8.94
N ILE A 312 -17.51 0.15 -9.22
CA ILE A 312 -18.56 -0.32 -10.14
C ILE A 312 -19.95 -0.16 -9.51
N SER A 313 -20.12 -0.49 -8.22
CA SER A 313 -21.41 -0.44 -7.51
C SER A 313 -21.87 0.98 -7.14
N CYS A 314 -20.93 1.88 -6.94
CA CYS A 314 -21.15 3.29 -6.67
C CYS A 314 -20.63 4.07 -7.88
N PRO A 315 -21.35 4.04 -9.03
CA PRO A 315 -20.99 4.90 -10.14
C PRO A 315 -20.99 6.30 -9.55
N THR A 316 -19.81 6.90 -9.44
CA THR A 316 -19.65 8.30 -9.13
C THR A 316 -20.53 9.01 -10.13
N HIS A 317 -21.64 9.53 -9.63
CA HIS A 317 -22.53 10.39 -10.39
C HIS A 317 -21.76 11.69 -10.58
N THR A 318 -20.74 11.67 -11.43
CA THR A 318 -20.34 12.83 -12.19
C THR A 318 -21.56 13.12 -13.06
N GLN A 319 -22.52 13.83 -12.49
CA GLN A 319 -23.42 14.66 -13.27
C GLN A 319 -22.49 15.59 -14.04
N ASP A 320 -22.18 15.21 -15.28
CA ASP A 320 -22.27 16.17 -16.35
C ASP A 320 -23.69 16.72 -16.26
N MET A 321 -23.86 17.79 -15.49
CA MET A 321 -25.07 18.58 -15.51
C MET A 321 -25.21 19.00 -16.97
N PRO A 322 -26.21 18.51 -17.73
CA PRO A 322 -26.45 19.06 -19.04
C PRO A 322 -26.71 20.55 -18.83
N ALA A 323 -25.85 21.38 -19.43
CA ALA A 323 -26.06 22.81 -19.48
C ALA A 323 -27.49 23.06 -19.95
N GLY A 324 -28.20 23.86 -19.17
CA GLY A 324 -29.65 23.92 -19.19
C GLY A 324 -30.26 24.11 -20.57
N SER A 325 -31.36 23.41 -20.80
CA SER A 325 -32.40 23.87 -21.70
C SER A 325 -33.70 23.92 -20.92
N SER A 326 -34.00 25.12 -20.43
CA SER A 326 -35.33 25.49 -19.94
C SER A 326 -36.37 25.20 -21.02
N ARG A 327 -37.32 24.31 -20.75
CA ARG A 327 -38.68 24.46 -21.28
C ARG A 327 -39.68 23.82 -20.33
N MET A 328 -40.53 24.68 -19.81
CA MET A 328 -41.73 24.32 -19.08
C MET A 328 -42.65 23.50 -19.98
N THR A 329 -43.17 22.39 -19.47
CA THR A 329 -44.57 22.04 -19.70
C THR A 329 -45.06 21.12 -18.58
N SER A 330 -46.21 21.51 -18.04
CA SER A 330 -47.11 20.75 -17.18
C SER A 330 -47.64 19.51 -17.95
N LEU A 331 -48.24 18.46 -17.38
CA LEU A 331 -49.38 18.34 -16.48
C LEU A 331 -49.60 16.83 -16.24
N GLY A 332 -50.10 16.43 -15.06
CA GLY A 332 -51.01 15.29 -14.90
C GLY A 332 -50.40 13.87 -14.85
N GLY A 333 -50.50 13.23 -13.68
CA GLY A 333 -50.22 11.80 -13.57
C GLY A 333 -50.21 11.28 -12.14
N THR A 334 -51.39 11.15 -11.56
CA THR A 334 -51.65 10.43 -10.30
C THR A 334 -51.32 8.94 -10.43
N ALA A 335 -50.36 8.44 -9.64
CA ALA A 335 -50.30 7.04 -9.26
C ALA A 335 -49.60 6.90 -7.90
N GLN A 336 -50.40 6.57 -6.88
CA GLN A 336 -49.95 6.19 -5.56
C GLN A 336 -49.14 4.90 -5.64
N LEU A 337 -47.86 4.96 -5.30
CA LEU A 337 -47.13 3.81 -4.75
C LEU A 337 -46.24 4.31 -3.61
N SER A 338 -46.48 3.74 -2.42
CA SER A 338 -45.75 3.92 -1.17
C SER A 338 -44.23 3.89 -1.37
N ARG A 339 -43.63 5.07 -1.52
CA ARG A 339 -42.19 5.26 -1.35
C ARG A 339 -41.92 5.72 0.08
N ARG A 340 -41.19 4.88 0.82
CA ARG A 340 -40.48 5.28 2.04
C ARG A 340 -39.78 6.63 1.81
N PRO A 341 -39.87 7.60 2.73
CA PRO A 341 -39.20 8.87 2.54
C PRO A 341 -37.68 8.67 2.58
N GLU A 342 -37.03 8.74 1.42
CA GLU A 342 -35.59 9.02 1.29
C GLU A 342 -35.29 10.46 1.73
N LYS A 343 -35.61 10.79 2.98
CA LYS A 343 -35.17 12.02 3.64
C LYS A 343 -33.79 11.74 4.23
N LYS A 344 -32.71 11.91 3.47
CA LYS A 344 -31.35 12.09 4.04
C LYS A 344 -30.20 12.50 3.09
N LYS A 345 -30.42 12.75 1.79
CA LYS A 345 -29.32 13.23 0.92
C LYS A 345 -29.15 14.76 0.86
N ARG A 346 -30.22 15.54 1.09
CA ARG A 346 -30.17 17.00 0.92
C ARG A 346 -29.44 17.80 2.01
N HIS A 347 -29.08 17.19 3.14
CA HIS A 347 -28.43 17.95 4.23
C HIS A 347 -26.89 17.96 4.19
N LEU A 348 -26.25 17.07 3.44
CA LEU A 348 -24.78 16.96 3.43
C LEU A 348 -24.07 17.99 2.54
N GLU A 349 -24.78 18.58 1.57
CA GLU A 349 -24.19 19.55 0.63
C GLU A 349 -23.96 20.93 1.29
N ASP A 350 -24.76 21.26 2.31
CA ASP A 350 -24.68 22.54 3.04
C ASP A 350 -23.82 22.47 4.31
N GLU A 351 -23.25 21.31 4.63
CA GLU A 351 -22.41 21.15 5.83
C GLU A 351 -20.94 21.50 5.54
N TYR A 352 -20.37 22.36 6.38
CA TYR A 352 -18.94 22.65 6.37
C TYR A 352 -18.18 21.52 7.07
N CYS A 353 -17.09 21.08 6.44
CA CYS A 353 -16.18 20.13 7.04
C CYS A 353 -15.47 20.78 8.24
N VAL A 354 -15.61 20.20 9.44
CA VAL A 354 -14.94 20.71 10.66
C VAL A 354 -13.42 20.53 10.65
N LEU A 355 -12.85 19.83 9.67
CA LEU A 355 -11.39 19.71 9.52
C LEU A 355 -10.83 20.81 8.63
N CYS A 356 -11.41 21.03 7.46
CA CYS A 356 -10.84 21.93 6.45
C CYS A 356 -11.72 23.14 6.11
N SER A 357 -12.84 23.33 6.80
CA SER A 357 -13.78 24.45 6.63
C SER A 357 -14.37 24.63 5.23
N ARG A 358 -14.35 23.59 4.38
CA ARG A 358 -14.98 23.61 3.04
C ARG A 358 -16.36 22.95 3.06
N LYS A 359 -17.31 23.49 2.29
CA LYS A 359 -18.62 22.89 2.04
C LYS A 359 -18.51 21.59 1.21
N GLY A 360 -19.57 20.79 1.21
CA GLY A 360 -19.74 19.66 0.28
C GLY A 360 -19.10 18.33 0.68
N HIS A 361 -18.50 18.22 1.88
CA HIS A 361 -18.07 16.92 2.41
C HIS A 361 -18.03 16.89 3.95
N SER A 362 -18.18 15.69 4.51
CA SER A 362 -18.04 15.47 5.95
C SER A 362 -16.58 15.23 6.35
N ALA A 363 -16.25 15.51 7.61
CA ALA A 363 -14.95 15.19 8.20
C ALA A 363 -14.57 13.71 8.03
N MET A 364 -15.56 12.81 8.05
CA MET A 364 -15.36 11.36 7.87
C MET A 364 -14.91 10.98 6.45
N ARG A 365 -15.09 11.86 5.46
CA ARG A 365 -14.67 11.62 4.06
C ARG A 365 -13.28 12.20 3.76
N HIS A 366 -12.57 12.72 4.75
CA HIS A 366 -11.26 13.32 4.55
C HIS A 366 -10.16 12.24 4.48
N LYS A 367 -9.64 11.95 3.28
CA LYS A 367 -8.61 10.91 3.06
C LYS A 367 -7.28 11.23 3.74
N SER A 368 -6.92 12.51 3.83
CA SER A 368 -5.69 12.98 4.47
C SER A 368 -5.75 14.49 4.67
N PHE A 369 -5.60 14.96 5.90
CA PHE A 369 -5.58 16.38 6.23
C PHE A 369 -4.19 16.97 5.98
N HIS A 370 -4.07 17.80 4.93
CA HIS A 370 -2.84 18.53 4.58
C HIS A 370 -3.05 20.05 4.52
N GLY A 371 -4.11 20.57 5.16
CA GLY A 371 -4.34 22.01 5.18
C GLY A 371 -3.30 22.71 6.04
N SER A 372 -2.50 23.61 5.45
CA SER A 372 -1.53 24.44 6.18
C SER A 372 -2.17 25.63 6.90
N SER A 373 -3.36 26.07 6.46
CA SER A 373 -4.02 27.26 7.02
C SER A 373 -5.51 27.35 6.69
N PHE A 374 -6.26 28.04 7.54
CA PHE A 374 -7.69 28.33 7.38
C PHE A 374 -7.97 29.20 6.13
N LEU A 375 -9.09 28.94 5.43
CA LEU A 375 -9.54 29.71 4.26
C LEU A 375 -10.14 31.05 4.73
N GLY A 376 -9.28 32.06 4.86
CA GLY A 376 -9.65 33.42 5.26
C GLY A 376 -8.50 34.10 5.97
N ASP A 377 -8.24 33.65 7.21
CA ASP A 377 -7.37 34.37 8.14
C ASP A 377 -5.89 33.94 8.06
N ARG A 378 -5.56 32.96 7.20
CA ARG A 378 -4.23 32.34 7.05
C ARG A 378 -3.62 31.76 8.34
N GLN A 379 -4.41 31.65 9.41
CA GLN A 379 -3.96 30.99 10.65
C GLN A 379 -3.79 29.49 10.43
N PRO A 380 -2.75 28.86 11.00
CA PRO A 380 -2.57 27.42 10.93
C PRO A 380 -3.71 26.71 11.65
N TYR A 381 -4.12 25.55 11.14
CA TYR A 381 -5.10 24.74 11.84
C TYR A 381 -4.50 24.20 13.15
N PHE A 382 -5.31 24.19 14.20
CA PHE A 382 -4.97 23.58 15.48
C PHE A 382 -4.87 22.05 15.44
N LEU A 383 -5.28 21.41 14.34
CA LEU A 383 -5.37 19.96 14.24
C LEU A 383 -4.27 19.34 13.38
N HIS A 384 -3.90 18.12 13.76
CA HIS A 384 -3.17 17.19 12.90
C HIS A 384 -3.87 15.84 12.88
N GLN A 385 -3.88 15.18 11.72
CA GLN A 385 -4.50 13.87 11.56
C GLN A 385 -3.43 12.77 11.71
N VAL A 386 -3.70 11.80 12.58
CA VAL A 386 -2.87 10.61 12.75
C VAL A 386 -3.76 9.39 12.54
N SER A 387 -3.58 8.72 11.40
CA SER A 387 -4.48 7.65 10.95
C SER A 387 -5.92 8.18 10.72
N GLN A 388 -6.92 7.58 11.38
CA GLN A 388 -8.33 7.97 11.28
C GLN A 388 -8.78 8.98 12.35
N ASP A 389 -7.95 9.21 13.36
CA ASP A 389 -8.25 10.16 14.43
C ASP A 389 -7.54 11.50 14.21
N VAL A 390 -8.09 12.52 14.84
CA VAL A 390 -7.65 13.90 14.72
C VAL A 390 -7.26 14.40 16.10
N PHE A 391 -6.07 14.98 16.22
CA PHE A 391 -5.46 15.39 17.48
C PHE A 391 -5.18 16.89 17.47
N GLY A 392 -5.26 17.53 18.64
CA GLY A 392 -4.85 18.92 18.83
C GLY A 392 -3.33 19.03 18.82
N THR A 393 -2.78 20.16 18.34
CA THR A 393 -1.34 20.42 18.36
C THR A 393 -0.77 20.54 19.77
N ASP A 394 -1.59 20.96 20.74
CA ASP A 394 -1.23 21.08 22.16
C ASP A 394 -1.28 19.75 22.93
N ASN A 395 -2.14 18.83 22.50
CA ASN A 395 -2.42 17.58 23.18
C ASN A 395 -2.51 16.41 22.19
N PRO A 396 -1.37 15.77 21.87
CA PRO A 396 -1.33 14.64 20.96
C PRO A 396 -1.83 13.33 21.59
N THR A 397 -2.23 13.32 22.86
CA THR A 397 -2.58 12.07 23.58
C THR A 397 -4.06 11.71 23.50
N LYS A 398 -4.93 12.70 23.23
CA LYS A 398 -6.38 12.51 23.19
C LYS A 398 -6.96 13.01 21.87
N PRO A 399 -7.76 12.20 21.16
CA PRO A 399 -8.37 12.64 19.92
C PRO A 399 -9.44 13.69 20.19
N VAL A 400 -9.52 14.68 19.31
CA VAL A 400 -10.54 15.73 19.33
C VAL A 400 -11.90 15.13 18.97
N CYS A 401 -12.94 15.57 19.66
CA CYS A 401 -14.29 15.08 19.44
C CYS A 401 -14.94 15.77 18.23
N ILE A 402 -15.01 15.07 17.11
CA ILE A 402 -15.65 15.56 15.88
C ILE A 402 -17.15 15.82 16.09
N LEU A 403 -17.85 14.96 16.83
CA LEU A 403 -19.28 15.14 17.11
C LEU A 403 -19.55 16.40 17.93
N TRP A 404 -18.68 16.72 18.89
CA TRP A 404 -18.79 17.96 19.64
C TRP A 404 -18.57 19.18 18.73
N ASN A 405 -17.62 19.11 17.80
CA ASN A 405 -17.37 20.17 16.83
C ASN A 405 -18.49 20.36 15.79
N LEU A 406 -19.29 19.32 15.56
CA LEU A 406 -20.49 19.33 14.72
C LEU A 406 -21.76 19.74 15.48
N SER A 407 -21.72 19.80 16.82
CA SER A 407 -22.88 20.18 17.61
C SER A 407 -23.33 21.59 17.23
N ARG A 408 -24.65 21.79 17.11
CA ARG A 408 -25.24 23.12 16.91
C ARG A 408 -25.96 23.45 18.21
N ASN A 409 -25.35 24.34 19.01
CA ASN A 409 -25.81 25.00 20.25
C ASN A 409 -26.49 24.18 21.37
N ASP A 410 -27.08 23.00 21.15
CA ASP A 410 -27.84 22.26 22.20
C ASP A 410 -27.66 20.73 22.18
N THR A 411 -26.99 20.16 21.18
CA THR A 411 -26.76 18.71 21.17
C THR A 411 -25.55 18.36 22.02
N LYS A 412 -25.82 17.90 23.26
CA LYS A 412 -24.79 17.34 24.14
C LYS A 412 -24.10 16.17 23.43
N CYS A 413 -22.78 16.25 23.28
CA CYS A 413 -22.00 15.14 22.79
C CYS A 413 -22.10 13.97 23.78
N ALA A 414 -22.28 12.74 23.28
CA ALA A 414 -22.35 11.54 24.11
C ALA A 414 -20.97 11.12 24.67
N HIS A 415 -19.87 11.64 24.11
CA HIS A 415 -18.54 11.35 24.60
C HIS A 415 -18.24 12.15 25.87
N THR A 416 -17.57 11.51 26.82
CA THR A 416 -17.06 12.20 28.00
C THR A 416 -15.78 12.97 27.64
N THR A 417 -15.47 14.04 28.37
CA THR A 417 -14.20 14.78 28.26
C THR A 417 -12.98 13.92 28.67
N ALA A 418 -13.21 12.78 29.32
CA ALA A 418 -12.17 11.81 29.61
C ALA A 418 -11.69 11.10 28.34
N ASP A 419 -12.62 10.76 27.43
CA ASP A 419 -12.37 9.94 26.24
C ASP A 419 -11.90 10.75 25.03
N ARG A 420 -12.51 11.92 24.80
CA ARG A 420 -12.18 12.80 23.67
C ARG A 420 -12.05 14.25 24.12
N HIS A 421 -11.18 15.00 23.46
CA HIS A 421 -10.94 16.40 23.77
C HIS A 421 -12.06 17.27 23.15
N HIS A 422 -12.80 17.99 23.99
CA HIS A 422 -13.86 18.92 23.57
C HIS A 422 -13.27 20.31 23.35
N VAL A 423 -12.57 20.46 22.22
CA VAL A 423 -11.93 21.71 21.78
C VAL A 423 -12.25 22.00 20.33
N CYS A 424 -12.32 23.29 19.99
CA CYS A 424 -12.61 23.77 18.65
C CYS A 424 -11.56 23.23 17.68
N SER A 425 -12.01 22.57 16.61
CA SER A 425 -11.12 22.04 15.57
C SER A 425 -10.37 23.12 14.80
N PHE A 426 -10.79 24.39 14.87
CA PHE A 426 -10.10 25.48 14.19
C PHE A 426 -9.02 26.14 15.05
N CYS A 427 -9.35 26.51 16.29
CA CYS A 427 -8.46 27.30 17.16
C CYS A 427 -8.01 26.60 18.46
N GLY A 428 -8.55 25.43 18.78
CA GLY A 428 -8.23 24.70 20.02
C GLY A 428 -8.92 25.18 21.30
N SER A 429 -9.78 26.20 21.24
CA SER A 429 -10.54 26.67 22.41
C SER A 429 -11.60 25.65 22.85
N GLY A 430 -11.70 25.38 24.15
CA GLY A 430 -12.79 24.60 24.74
C GLY A 430 -14.10 25.39 24.92
N GLY A 431 -14.10 26.70 24.64
CA GLY A 431 -15.24 27.59 24.88
C GLY A 431 -16.34 27.57 23.81
N HIS A 432 -16.06 27.01 22.62
CA HIS A 432 -17.03 26.94 21.52
C HIS A 432 -16.71 25.77 20.57
N HIS A 433 -17.72 25.23 19.89
CA HIS A 433 -17.52 24.25 18.82
C HIS A 433 -17.09 24.92 17.51
N ALA A 434 -16.54 24.15 16.56
CA ALA A 434 -16.06 24.67 15.28
C ALA A 434 -17.12 25.41 14.47
N LEU A 435 -18.31 24.82 14.35
CA LEU A 435 -19.41 25.42 13.59
C LEU A 435 -20.10 26.61 14.28
N ALA A 436 -19.62 27.02 15.46
CA ALA A 436 -20.10 28.25 16.11
C ALA A 436 -19.52 29.50 15.45
N TRP A 437 -18.44 29.34 14.66
CA TRP A 437 -17.75 30.43 13.96
C TRP A 437 -17.35 31.60 14.88
N SER A 438 -17.09 31.32 16.16
CA SER A 438 -16.74 32.34 17.15
C SER A 438 -15.26 32.73 17.09
N CYS A 439 -14.42 31.87 16.53
CA CYS A 439 -12.96 32.09 16.41
C CYS A 439 -12.50 32.48 15.00
N HIS A 440 -13.34 32.29 13.99
CA HIS A 440 -13.05 32.58 12.58
C HIS A 440 -14.30 33.08 11.88
N THR A 441 -14.15 33.96 10.90
CA THR A 441 -15.24 34.37 10.04
C THR A 441 -15.75 33.17 9.25
N ALA A 442 -17.07 32.93 9.29
CA ALA A 442 -17.70 31.87 8.53
C ALA A 442 -17.38 32.05 7.02
N PRO A 443 -16.91 30.99 6.31
CA PRO A 443 -16.64 31.11 4.88
C PRO A 443 -17.94 31.38 4.14
N ALA A 444 -17.93 32.34 3.20
CA ALA A 444 -19.12 32.74 2.43
C ALA A 444 -19.80 31.56 1.69
#